data_AF-A0A0A9CYR6-F1
#
_entry.id   AF-A0A0A9CYR6-F1
#
_cell.length_a   1.000
_cell.length_b   1.000
_cell.length_c   1.000
_cell.angle_alpha   90.00
_cell.angle_beta   90.00
_cell.angle_gamma   90.00
#
_symmetry.space_group_name_H-M   'P 1'
#
loop_
_entity.id
_entity.type
_entity.pdbx_description
1 polymer ?
#
loop_
_entity_poly.entity_id
_entity_poly.type
_entity_poly.pdbx_seq_one_letter_code
_entity_poly.pdbx_strand_id
1 'polypeptide(L)'
;MRRDWIGYVVSRCPQLLNFSMDELETRVTFYTDMGMNEKDFGTMVYDYPRVLGFLSLEEMNTKVQYLKEFGLSNEELGRLLAFKPQLMACSIEERWKPLVKYLYHLNISRDGMKQMLMVQPTIFCLDLETVIAPKVQFYRILVCGVMPSGMCS
;
A
#
# COMPACT_ATOMS: atom_id res chain seq x y z
N MET A 1 4.39 24.37 20.50
CA MET A 1 3.72 23.33 21.30
C MET A 1 2.66 22.66 20.44
N ARG A 2 2.83 21.38 20.07
CA ARG A 2 1.89 20.58 19.24
C ARG A 2 0.66 20.15 20.06
N ARG A 3 -0.18 21.08 20.52
CA ARG A 3 -1.24 20.76 21.49
C ARG A 3 -2.46 20.03 20.93
N ASP A 4 -2.68 20.00 19.60
CA ASP A 4 -3.98 19.53 19.08
C ASP A 4 -3.95 18.39 18.06
N TRP A 5 -2.78 17.89 17.64
CA TRP A 5 -2.72 16.82 16.63
C TRP A 5 -3.31 15.50 17.15
N ILE A 6 -3.20 15.24 18.45
CA ILE A 6 -3.82 14.05 19.06
C ILE A 6 -5.35 14.14 19.05
N GLY A 7 -5.90 15.34 19.26
CA GLY A 7 -7.35 15.58 19.15
C GLY A 7 -7.84 15.31 17.73
N TYR A 8 -7.08 15.75 16.72
CA TYR A 8 -7.35 15.43 15.32
C TYR A 8 -7.34 13.91 15.06
N VAL A 9 -6.28 13.20 15.47
CA VAL A 9 -6.15 11.74 15.31
C VAL A 9 -7.31 10.98 15.96
N VAL A 10 -7.61 11.29 17.22
CA VAL A 10 -8.70 10.65 17.98
C VAL A 10 -10.06 10.97 17.36
N SER A 11 -10.30 12.20 16.91
CA SER A 11 -11.57 12.56 16.26
C SER A 11 -11.80 11.81 14.93
N ARG A 12 -10.73 11.48 14.20
CA ARG A 12 -10.76 10.75 12.93
C ARG A 12 -10.80 9.23 13.11
N CYS A 13 -10.43 8.74 14.29
CA CYS A 13 -10.21 7.34 14.59
C CYS A 13 -10.44 7.06 16.09
N PRO A 14 -11.67 7.26 16.60
CA PRO A 14 -11.98 7.14 18.02
C PRO A 14 -11.77 5.72 18.55
N GLN A 15 -11.81 4.71 17.68
CA GLN A 15 -11.54 3.31 18.05
C GLN A 15 -10.12 3.08 18.57
N LEU A 16 -9.18 4.01 18.34
CA LEU A 16 -7.85 3.92 18.94
C LEU A 16 -7.91 3.95 20.48
N LEU A 17 -8.95 4.56 21.06
CA LEU A 17 -9.18 4.60 22.50
C LEU A 17 -9.69 3.27 23.08
N ASN A 18 -10.10 2.32 22.23
CA ASN A 18 -10.58 1.02 22.67
C ASN A 18 -9.44 0.01 22.90
N PHE A 19 -8.22 0.30 22.43
CA PHE A 19 -7.08 -0.58 22.60
C PHE A 19 -6.44 -0.41 23.98
N SER A 20 -5.88 -1.50 24.50
CA SER A 20 -5.01 -1.42 25.69
C SER A 20 -3.70 -0.72 25.34
N MET A 21 -2.98 -0.25 26.36
CA MET A 21 -1.64 0.32 26.17
C MET A 21 -0.68 -0.69 25.54
N ASP A 22 -0.72 -1.95 25.97
CA ASP A 22 0.12 -3.03 25.40
C ASP A 22 -0.16 -3.26 23.91
N GLU A 23 -1.43 -3.19 23.50
CA GLU A 23 -1.81 -3.34 22.10
C GLU A 23 -1.38 -2.14 21.25
N LEU A 24 -1.50 -0.92 21.79
CA LEU A 24 -0.99 0.28 21.13
C LEU A 24 0.54 0.22 20.98
N GLU A 25 1.26 -0.17 22.03
CA GLU A 25 2.71 -0.34 22.00
C GLU A 25 3.13 -1.38 20.95
N THR A 26 2.46 -2.53 20.93
CA THR A 26 2.73 -3.58 19.92
C THR A 26 2.51 -3.07 18.50
N ARG A 27 1.44 -2.29 18.27
CA ARG A 27 1.14 -1.70 16.96
C ARG A 27 2.14 -0.62 16.56
N VAL A 28 2.68 0.15 17.52
CA VAL A 28 3.77 1.10 17.26
C VAL A 28 5.04 0.33 16.89
N THR A 29 5.42 -0.66 17.70
CA THR A 29 6.61 -1.49 17.51
C THR A 29 6.62 -2.18 16.15
N PHE A 30 5.45 -2.65 15.69
CA PHE A 30 5.29 -3.22 14.35
C PHE A 30 5.87 -2.33 13.24
N TYR A 31 5.64 -1.01 13.30
CA TYR A 31 6.15 -0.08 12.29
C TYR A 31 7.62 0.30 12.53
N THR A 32 8.02 0.50 13.79
CA THR A 32 9.40 0.88 14.13
C THR A 32 10.39 -0.24 13.86
N ASP A 33 9.99 -1.51 14.01
CA ASP A 33 10.80 -2.69 13.67
C ASP A 33 11.06 -2.80 12.15
N MET A 34 10.26 -2.13 11.32
CA MET A 34 10.54 -1.94 9.89
C MET A 34 11.44 -0.73 9.61
N GLY A 35 12.09 -0.17 10.62
CA GLY A 35 13.01 0.97 10.51
C GLY A 35 12.30 2.32 10.33
N MET A 36 11.00 2.41 10.61
CA MET A 36 10.27 3.68 10.58
C MET A 36 10.68 4.56 11.76
N ASN A 37 11.13 5.78 11.47
CA ASN A 37 11.46 6.75 12.52
C ASN A 37 10.19 7.44 13.09
N GLU A 38 10.32 8.05 14.26
CA GLU A 38 9.21 8.71 14.97
C GLU A 38 8.53 9.82 14.17
N LYS A 39 9.29 10.55 13.33
CA LYS A 39 8.75 11.66 12.53
C LYS A 39 7.85 11.13 11.41
N ASP A 40 8.30 10.09 10.72
CA ASP A 40 7.55 9.45 9.64
C ASP A 40 6.33 8.73 10.22
N PHE A 41 6.50 8.03 11.35
CA PHE A 41 5.39 7.41 12.08
C PHE A 41 4.33 8.43 12.50
N GLY A 42 4.76 9.55 13.11
CA GLY A 42 3.84 10.61 13.53
C GLY A 42 3.07 11.23 12.35
N THR A 43 3.74 11.39 11.20
CA THR A 43 3.10 11.87 9.96
C THR A 43 2.10 10.85 9.43
N MET A 44 2.48 9.58 9.37
CA MET A 44 1.62 8.47 8.95
C MET A 44 0.36 8.36 9.79
N VAL A 45 0.48 8.43 11.13
CA VAL A 45 -0.65 8.37 12.05
C VAL A 45 -1.52 9.62 11.95
N TYR A 46 -0.93 10.80 11.74
CA TYR A 46 -1.70 12.02 11.51
C TYR A 46 -2.53 11.95 10.22
N ASP A 47 -1.91 11.53 9.11
CA ASP A 47 -2.57 11.48 7.79
C ASP A 47 -3.57 10.32 7.67
N TYR A 48 -3.26 9.19 8.30
CA TYR A 48 -4.08 7.98 8.23
C TYR A 48 -4.10 7.18 9.55
N PRO A 49 -4.77 7.70 10.60
CA PRO A 49 -4.86 7.04 11.92
C PRO A 49 -5.39 5.61 11.88
N ARG A 50 -6.22 5.31 10.86
CA ARG A 50 -6.83 4.00 10.63
C ARG A 50 -5.81 2.88 10.47
N VAL A 51 -4.57 3.22 10.11
CA VAL A 51 -3.46 2.27 9.98
C VAL A 51 -3.21 1.49 11.28
N LEU A 52 -3.51 2.10 12.44
CA LEU A 52 -3.37 1.48 13.75
C LEU A 52 -4.65 0.79 14.24
N GLY A 53 -5.82 1.12 13.70
CA GLY A 53 -7.09 0.83 14.39
C GLY A 53 -8.06 -0.14 13.73
N PHE A 54 -7.81 -0.58 12.49
CA PHE A 54 -8.78 -1.39 11.74
C PHE A 54 -8.38 -2.85 11.53
N LEU A 55 -7.11 -3.18 11.69
CA LEU A 55 -6.59 -4.51 11.44
C LEU A 55 -6.18 -5.19 12.74
N SER A 56 -6.35 -6.49 12.84
CA SER A 56 -5.64 -7.29 13.84
C SER A 56 -4.14 -7.30 13.52
N LEU A 57 -3.29 -7.58 14.51
CA LEU A 57 -1.85 -7.74 14.28
C LEU A 57 -1.55 -8.85 13.26
N GLU A 58 -2.36 -9.91 13.24
CA GLU A 58 -2.24 -11.00 12.26
C GLU A 58 -2.51 -10.50 10.83
N GLU A 59 -3.56 -9.70 10.63
CA GLU A 59 -3.88 -9.11 9.33
C GLU A 59 -2.79 -8.13 8.89
N MET A 60 -2.23 -7.34 9.81
CA MET A 60 -1.11 -6.44 9.54
C MET A 60 0.11 -7.23 9.05
N ASN A 61 0.48 -8.29 9.77
CA ASN A 61 1.57 -9.18 9.39
C ASN A 61 1.33 -9.83 8.03
N THR A 62 0.14 -10.37 7.80
CA THR A 62 -0.23 -11.00 6.53
C THR A 62 -0.04 -10.05 5.35
N LYS A 63 -0.47 -8.78 5.48
CA LYS A 63 -0.28 -7.76 4.44
C LYS A 63 1.18 -7.43 4.20
N VAL A 64 1.96 -7.27 5.26
CA VAL A 64 3.41 -7.01 5.17
C VAL A 64 4.13 -8.17 4.51
N GLN A 65 3.81 -9.41 4.87
CA GLN A 65 4.41 -10.60 4.25
C GLN A 65 4.08 -10.68 2.76
N TYR A 66 2.82 -10.41 2.38
CA TYR A 66 2.45 -10.36 0.97
C TYR A 66 3.25 -9.32 0.18
N LEU A 67 3.47 -8.12 0.74
CA LEU A 67 4.31 -7.10 0.10
C LEU A 67 5.78 -7.53 0.01
N LYS A 68 6.29 -8.28 1.00
CA LYS A 68 7.66 -8.83 0.97
C LYS A 68 7.88 -9.85 -0.14
N GLU A 69 6.83 -10.52 -0.61
CA GLU A 69 6.93 -11.45 -1.75
C GLU A 69 7.42 -10.76 -3.04
N PHE A 70 7.31 -9.43 -3.15
CA PHE A 70 7.88 -8.67 -4.27
C PHE A 70 9.39 -8.39 -4.12
N GLY A 71 10.03 -8.83 -3.03
CA GLY A 71 11.46 -8.63 -2.78
C GLY A 71 11.80 -7.28 -2.12
N LEU A 72 10.85 -6.68 -1.40
CA LEU A 72 11.09 -5.48 -0.58
C LEU A 72 11.87 -5.86 0.69
N SER A 73 12.91 -5.07 1.02
CA SER A 73 13.54 -5.15 2.35
C SER A 73 12.60 -4.64 3.44
N ASN A 74 12.90 -4.93 4.70
CA ASN A 74 12.14 -4.40 5.84
C ASN A 74 12.12 -2.86 5.82
N GLU A 75 13.25 -2.23 5.54
CA GLU A 75 13.41 -0.78 5.52
C GLU A 75 12.70 -0.15 4.32
N GLU A 76 12.73 -0.80 3.15
CA GLU A 76 11.94 -0.38 1.98
C GLU A 76 10.44 -0.41 2.30
N LEU A 77 10.00 -1.46 2.99
CA LEU A 77 8.60 -1.62 3.39
C LEU A 77 8.18 -0.59 4.45
N GLY A 78 9.04 -0.30 5.43
CA GLY A 78 8.82 0.77 6.41
C GLY A 78 8.63 2.13 5.73
N ARG A 79 9.53 2.49 4.78
CA ARG A 79 9.39 3.73 3.99
C ARG A 79 8.12 3.74 3.13
N LEU A 80 7.80 2.61 2.51
CA LEU A 80 6.60 2.46 1.68
C LEU A 80 5.32 2.71 2.48
N LEU A 81 5.22 2.13 3.67
CA LEU A 81 4.04 2.25 4.52
C LEU A 81 3.94 3.62 5.22
N ALA A 82 5.08 4.24 5.57
CA ALA A 82 5.10 5.64 6.01
C ALA A 82 4.55 6.57 4.93
N PHE A 83 4.95 6.36 3.66
CA PHE A 83 4.51 7.18 2.54
C PHE A 83 3.06 6.89 2.10
N LYS A 84 2.64 5.62 2.12
CA LYS A 84 1.32 5.19 1.65
C LYS A 84 0.65 4.20 2.62
N PRO A 85 0.22 4.65 3.82
CA PRO A 85 -0.41 3.78 4.81
C PRO A 85 -1.75 3.18 4.36
N GLN A 86 -2.40 3.78 3.35
CA GLN A 86 -3.66 3.25 2.79
C GLN A 86 -3.50 1.88 2.12
N LEU A 87 -2.26 1.46 1.80
CA LEU A 87 -1.98 0.08 1.40
C LEU A 87 -2.50 -0.92 2.43
N MET A 88 -2.36 -0.63 3.73
CA MET A 88 -2.85 -1.51 4.79
C MET A 88 -4.39 -1.67 4.76
N ALA A 89 -5.12 -0.69 4.23
CA ALA A 89 -6.58 -0.79 4.11
C ALA A 89 -7.06 -1.53 2.85
N CYS A 90 -6.16 -1.88 1.92
CA CYS A 90 -6.51 -2.59 0.71
C CYS A 90 -6.63 -4.09 0.97
N SER A 91 -7.67 -4.74 0.43
CA SER A 91 -7.85 -6.20 0.54
C SER A 91 -6.82 -6.95 -0.31
N ILE A 92 -6.19 -7.98 0.25
CA ILE A 92 -5.26 -8.82 -0.52
C ILE A 92 -6.03 -9.56 -1.62
N GLU A 93 -7.14 -10.20 -1.25
CA GLU A 93 -7.93 -11.04 -2.17
C GLU A 93 -8.67 -10.23 -3.24
N GLU A 94 -9.24 -9.09 -2.87
CA GLU A 94 -10.09 -8.32 -3.79
C GLU A 94 -9.32 -7.25 -4.56
N ARG A 95 -8.19 -6.77 -4.02
CA ARG A 95 -7.43 -5.67 -4.63
C ARG A 95 -6.09 -6.13 -5.19
N TRP A 96 -5.24 -6.73 -4.36
CA TRP A 96 -3.85 -6.99 -4.75
C TRP A 96 -3.70 -8.21 -5.63
N LYS A 97 -4.29 -9.36 -5.28
CA LYS A 97 -4.18 -10.58 -6.10
C LYS A 97 -4.71 -10.41 -7.52
N PRO A 98 -5.88 -9.79 -7.77
CA PRO A 98 -6.37 -9.55 -9.12
C PRO A 98 -5.41 -8.64 -9.91
N LEU A 99 -4.93 -7.57 -9.28
CA LEU A 99 -3.97 -6.65 -9.88
C LEU A 99 -2.66 -7.38 -10.25
N VAL A 100 -2.08 -8.14 -9.33
CA VAL A 100 -0.83 -8.88 -9.54
C VAL A 100 -0.99 -9.89 -10.68
N LYS A 101 -2.10 -10.63 -10.70
CA LYS A 101 -2.42 -11.54 -11.81
C LYS A 101 -2.48 -10.77 -13.13
N TYR A 102 -3.15 -9.63 -13.17
CA TYR A 102 -3.25 -8.79 -14.36
C TYR A 102 -1.88 -8.26 -14.83
N LEU A 103 -1.04 -7.77 -13.91
CA LEU A 103 0.31 -7.29 -14.22
C LEU A 103 1.19 -8.41 -14.80
N TYR A 104 1.08 -9.64 -14.29
CA TYR A 104 1.73 -10.79 -14.91
C TYR A 104 1.25 -11.07 -16.34
N HIS A 105 -0.06 -10.92 -16.63
CA HIS A 105 -0.58 -11.03 -18.00
C HIS A 105 -0.06 -9.93 -18.93
N LEU A 106 0.39 -8.80 -18.38
CA LEU A 106 1.08 -7.73 -19.11
C LEU A 106 2.59 -7.95 -19.22
N ASN A 107 3.10 -9.13 -18.84
CA ASN A 107 4.53 -9.46 -18.79
C ASN A 107 5.35 -8.56 -17.85
N ILE A 108 4.72 -7.98 -16.81
CA ILE A 108 5.45 -7.23 -15.77
C ILE A 108 6.01 -8.22 -14.77
N SER A 109 7.34 -8.20 -14.60
CA SER A 109 8.04 -9.09 -13.68
C SER A 109 7.79 -8.68 -12.21
N ARG A 110 8.15 -9.58 -11.28
CA ARG A 110 8.15 -9.29 -9.85
C ARG A 110 8.95 -8.02 -9.52
N ASP A 111 10.14 -7.87 -10.10
CA ASP A 111 10.98 -6.70 -9.88
C ASP A 111 10.33 -5.43 -10.48
N GLY A 112 9.63 -5.55 -11.61
CA GLY A 112 8.81 -4.47 -12.16
C GLY A 112 7.69 -4.03 -11.19
N MET A 113 7.00 -4.99 -10.56
CA MET A 113 6.00 -4.70 -9.53
C MET A 113 6.61 -4.05 -8.28
N LYS A 114 7.80 -4.50 -7.84
CA LYS A 114 8.56 -3.83 -6.78
C LYS A 114 8.82 -2.36 -7.15
N GLN A 115 9.30 -2.09 -8.37
CA GLN A 115 9.52 -0.71 -8.83
C GLN A 115 8.22 0.11 -8.83
N MET A 116 7.10 -0.47 -9.26
CA MET A 116 5.80 0.20 -9.20
C MET A 116 5.39 0.56 -7.77
N LEU A 117 5.59 -0.34 -6.79
CA LEU A 117 5.34 -0.06 -5.38
C LEU A 117 6.22 1.08 -4.86
N MET A 118 7.50 1.12 -5.24
CA MET A 118 8.44 2.14 -4.77
C MET A 118 8.23 3.51 -5.42
N VAL A 119 7.83 3.55 -6.69
CA VAL A 119 7.65 4.81 -7.44
C VAL A 119 6.24 5.37 -7.26
N GLN A 120 5.21 4.52 -7.40
CA GLN A 120 3.81 4.95 -7.35
C GLN A 120 2.92 3.90 -6.66
N PRO A 121 3.04 3.76 -5.32
CA PRO A 121 2.30 2.76 -4.56
C PRO A 121 0.79 2.88 -4.65
N THR A 122 0.30 4.09 -4.95
CA THR A 122 -1.13 4.34 -5.15
C THR A 122 -1.75 3.42 -6.20
N ILE A 123 -1.00 2.92 -7.19
CA ILE A 123 -1.51 1.96 -8.17
C ILE A 123 -2.09 0.71 -7.49
N PHE A 124 -1.48 0.22 -6.42
CA PHE A 124 -1.97 -0.92 -5.63
C PHE A 124 -3.21 -0.60 -4.77
N CYS A 125 -3.60 0.67 -4.72
CA CYS A 125 -4.84 1.14 -4.10
C CYS A 125 -5.92 1.50 -5.14
N LEU A 126 -5.66 1.38 -6.44
CA LEU A 126 -6.64 1.68 -7.49
C LEU A 126 -7.45 0.44 -7.85
N ASP A 127 -8.70 0.65 -8.24
CA ASP A 127 -9.54 -0.43 -8.71
C ASP A 127 -9.05 -0.94 -10.08
N LEU A 128 -8.88 -2.26 -10.20
CA LEU A 128 -8.34 -2.85 -11.42
C LEU A 128 -9.27 -2.66 -12.61
N GLU A 129 -10.56 -2.98 -12.44
CA GLU A 129 -11.52 -3.08 -13.54
C GLU A 129 -11.98 -1.71 -14.04
N THR A 130 -12.20 -0.78 -13.10
CA THR A 130 -12.77 0.54 -13.42
C THR A 130 -11.71 1.60 -13.69
N VAL A 131 -10.47 1.42 -13.21
CA VAL A 131 -9.42 2.45 -13.34
C VAL A 131 -8.22 1.98 -14.16
N ILE A 132 -7.65 0.81 -13.86
CA ILE A 132 -6.38 0.37 -14.47
C ILE A 132 -6.63 -0.24 -15.86
N ALA A 133 -7.50 -1.24 -15.97
CA ALA A 133 -7.76 -1.98 -17.19
C ALA A 133 -8.22 -1.08 -18.37
N PRO A 134 -9.12 -0.08 -18.18
CA PRO A 134 -9.53 0.79 -19.28
C PRO A 134 -8.37 1.65 -19.82
N LYS A 135 -7.47 2.10 -18.94
CA LYS A 135 -6.29 2.88 -19.34
C LYS A 135 -5.30 2.03 -20.12
N VAL A 136 -5.03 0.81 -19.66
CA VAL A 136 -4.16 -0.12 -20.39
C VAL A 136 -4.77 -0.46 -21.75
N GLN A 137 -6.08 -0.71 -21.82
CA GLN A 137 -6.77 -0.98 -23.07
C GLN A 137 -6.70 0.19 -24.05
N PHE A 138 -6.88 1.42 -23.55
CA PHE A 138 -6.70 2.63 -24.35
C PHE A 138 -5.29 2.71 -24.95
N TYR A 139 -4.24 2.48 -24.16
CA TYR A 139 -2.86 2.47 -24.67
C TYR A 139 -2.60 1.34 -25.67
N ARG A 140 -3.18 0.15 -25.48
CA ARG A 140 -3.07 -0.93 -26.46
C ARG A 140 -3.65 -0.54 -27.82
N ILE A 141 -4.84 0.07 -27.83
CA ILE A 141 -5.49 0.54 -29.06
C ILE A 141 -4.65 1.63 -29.73
N LEU A 142 -4.16 2.61 -28.96
CA LEU A 142 -3.35 3.69 -29.48
C LEU A 142 -2.07 3.17 -30.15
N VAL A 143 -1.39 2.21 -29.51
CA VAL A 143 -0.14 1.66 -30.04
C VAL A 143 -0.39 0.75 -31.26
N CYS A 144 -1.41 -0.12 -31.22
CA CYS A 144 -1.76 -0.96 -32.37
C CYS A 144 -2.27 -0.14 -33.57
N GLY A 145 -2.92 1.01 -33.34
CA GLY A 145 -3.34 1.93 -34.40
C GLY A 145 -2.20 2.76 -35.02
N VAL A 146 -1.02 2.76 -34.38
CA VAL A 146 0.17 3.51 -34.81
C VAL A 146 1.29 2.59 -35.32
N MET A 147 1.27 1.30 -34.96
CA MET A 147 2.25 0.32 -35.45
C MET A 147 1.94 -0.14 -36.89
N PRO A 148 2.89 -0.04 -37.83
CA PRO A 148 2.76 -0.64 -39.15
C PRO A 148 2.51 -2.16 -39.02
N SER A 149 1.73 -2.71 -39.95
CA SER A 149 1.09 -4.05 -39.96
C SER A 149 2.01 -5.28 -39.86
N GLY A 150 3.27 -5.15 -39.43
CA GLY A 150 4.29 -6.20 -39.44
C GLY A 150 4.93 -6.55 -38.10
N MET A 151 4.45 -6.01 -36.97
CA MET A 151 5.09 -6.24 -35.65
C MET A 151 4.19 -6.91 -34.60
N CYS A 152 2.97 -7.31 -34.96
CA CYS A 152 2.20 -8.25 -34.14
C CYS A 152 2.58 -9.67 -34.56
N SER A 153 3.64 -10.21 -33.95
CA SER A 153 3.98 -11.64 -33.99
C SER A 153 3.65 -12.29 -32.66
#